data_AF-A0A669R777-F1
#
_entry.id   AF-A0A669R777-F1
#
_cell.length_a   1.000
_cell.length_b   1.000
_cell.length_c   1.000
_cell.angle_alpha   90.00
_cell.angle_beta   90.00
_cell.angle_gamma   90.00
#
_symmetry.space_group_name_H-M   'P 1'
#
loop_
_entity.id
_entity.type
_entity.pdbx_description
1 polymer ?
#
loop_
_entity_poly.entity_id
_entity_poly.type
_entity_poly.pdbx_seq_one_letter_code
_entity_poly.pdbx_strand_id
1 'polypeptide(L)'
;MRRVRPAVAARQRRGGREVAQPRLSWRCCLATRLLGDGGDSSVRMAAQESVYNLLPRLEEKPVKPPRYISTFRPSVKLEIEQSKAQWKTMGPAKVAVPSPKNFLKKHSKEPTLPARKKEQESKKLPALSVPRRTDRPLMGIQSKKNFIKTNAVAAITGLPKKPQHIYVDRRQGDKYLLETSGLVPKYIKKKDYGVTPKYVTQRSEEMKKAQKEYENNVLEYLKKKAMKQLSDEERECLLQGLKKNWEEVYHEFQCLSVEIDTIPKKLYKGKLESQMKQLEHDIDVIEKHKVIYIANE
;
A
#
# COMPACT_ATOMS: atom_id res chain seq x y z
N MET A 1 39.24 3.77 -56.85
CA MET A 1 39.41 3.13 -55.52
C MET A 1 40.27 4.01 -54.63
N ARG A 2 39.69 4.69 -53.64
CA ARG A 2 40.40 5.32 -52.53
C ARG A 2 39.57 5.10 -51.27
N ARG A 3 40.12 4.34 -50.33
CA ARG A 3 39.49 3.96 -49.06
C ARG A 3 39.51 5.17 -48.13
N VAL A 4 38.33 5.64 -47.70
CA VAL A 4 38.19 6.66 -46.67
C VAL A 4 37.93 5.94 -45.34
N ARG A 5 38.85 6.08 -44.38
CA ARG A 5 38.66 5.65 -42.98
C ARG A 5 37.87 6.72 -42.23
N PRO A 6 36.83 6.38 -41.43
CA PRO A 6 36.25 7.34 -40.49
C PRO A 6 37.00 7.33 -39.15
N ALA A 7 37.17 8.52 -38.58
CA ALA A 7 37.81 8.79 -37.31
C ALA A 7 36.93 8.37 -36.12
N VAL A 8 37.56 7.76 -35.12
CA VAL A 8 36.97 7.34 -33.84
C VAL A 8 36.87 8.54 -32.91
N ALA A 9 35.65 8.91 -32.51
CA ALA A 9 35.40 9.92 -31.48
C ALA A 9 35.10 9.23 -30.14
N ALA A 10 36.02 9.37 -29.18
CA ALA A 10 35.83 8.96 -27.79
C ALA A 10 34.87 9.93 -27.08
N ARG A 11 33.76 9.41 -26.52
CA ARG A 11 32.82 10.20 -25.71
C ARG A 11 32.77 9.65 -24.28
N GLN A 12 33.26 10.47 -23.35
CA GLN A 12 33.27 10.25 -21.91
C GLN A 12 31.84 10.05 -21.38
N ARG A 13 31.64 8.99 -20.56
CA ARG A 13 30.40 8.69 -19.83
C ARG A 13 30.18 9.69 -18.69
N ARG A 14 28.97 10.24 -18.56
CA ARG A 14 28.45 10.78 -17.28
C ARG A 14 27.12 10.08 -16.99
N GLY A 15 27.10 9.34 -15.89
CA GLY A 15 25.91 8.65 -15.39
C GLY A 15 24.98 9.61 -14.66
N GLY A 16 23.72 9.64 -15.08
CA GLY A 16 22.61 10.16 -14.29
C GLY A 16 21.90 8.98 -13.62
N ARG A 17 21.85 8.97 -12.29
CA ARG A 17 21.01 8.05 -11.52
C ARG A 17 19.62 8.67 -11.39
N GLU A 18 18.68 8.05 -12.08
CA GLU A 18 17.24 8.23 -11.92
C GLU A 18 16.82 7.65 -10.57
N VAL A 19 16.29 8.49 -9.68
CA VAL A 19 15.78 8.07 -8.37
C VAL A 19 14.33 7.63 -8.55
N ALA A 20 14.12 6.31 -8.61
CA ALA A 20 12.80 5.70 -8.58
C ALA A 20 12.13 5.95 -7.22
N GLN A 21 10.95 6.57 -7.23
CA GLN A 21 10.07 6.63 -6.07
C GLN A 21 9.36 5.28 -5.87
N PRO A 22 9.44 4.64 -4.69
CA PRO A 22 8.56 3.52 -4.38
C PRO A 22 7.17 4.05 -3.98
N ARG A 23 6.15 3.60 -4.71
CA ARG A 23 4.74 3.73 -4.31
C ARG A 23 4.53 2.97 -3.00
N LEU A 24 4.30 3.70 -1.91
CA LEU A 24 3.87 3.13 -0.63
C LEU A 24 2.41 2.69 -0.76
N SER A 25 2.20 1.38 -0.95
CA SER A 25 0.90 0.75 -0.71
C SER A 25 0.62 0.78 0.79
N TRP A 26 -0.45 1.46 1.21
CA TRP A 26 -0.95 1.37 2.56
C TRP A 26 -1.65 0.02 2.73
N ARG A 27 -0.91 -0.99 3.21
CA ARG A 27 -1.54 -2.17 3.82
C ARG A 27 -1.87 -1.83 5.26
N CYS A 28 -3.15 -1.79 5.57
CA CYS A 28 -3.67 -1.81 6.93
C CYS A 28 -3.18 -3.09 7.61
N CYS A 29 -2.23 -2.97 8.54
CA CYS A 29 -1.92 -4.07 9.47
C CYS A 29 -2.96 -4.05 10.57
N LEU A 30 -3.97 -4.90 10.44
CA LEU A 30 -4.78 -5.37 11.56
C LEU A 30 -3.86 -6.14 12.51
N ALA A 31 -3.70 -5.60 13.72
CA ALA A 31 -2.96 -6.24 14.80
C ALA A 31 -3.75 -7.46 15.30
N THR A 32 -3.27 -8.66 14.97
CA THR A 32 -3.72 -9.89 15.62
C THR A 32 -2.89 -10.06 16.89
N ARG A 33 -3.53 -9.91 18.05
CA ARG A 33 -2.94 -10.26 19.36
C ARG A 33 -2.82 -11.78 19.42
N LEU A 34 -1.61 -12.30 19.39
CA LEU A 34 -1.31 -13.65 19.86
C LEU A 34 -0.92 -13.54 21.34
N LEU A 35 -1.78 -14.07 22.22
CA LEU A 35 -1.37 -14.44 23.58
C LEU A 35 -0.46 -15.67 23.45
N GLY A 36 0.79 -15.53 23.85
CA GLY A 36 1.70 -16.64 24.06
C GLY A 36 1.56 -17.12 25.49
N ASP A 37 0.98 -18.30 25.65
CA ASP A 37 1.00 -19.07 26.89
C ASP A 37 2.37 -19.76 27.02
N GLY A 38 2.97 -19.65 28.20
CA GLY A 38 4.23 -20.31 28.53
C GLY A 38 3.95 -21.71 29.06
N GLY A 39 4.39 -22.73 28.32
CA GLY A 39 4.42 -24.12 28.77
C GLY A 39 5.77 -24.73 28.40
N ASP A 40 6.69 -24.77 29.36
CA ASP A 40 8.00 -25.38 29.22
C ASP A 40 7.93 -26.81 29.80
N SER A 41 7.69 -27.80 28.94
CA SER A 41 7.70 -29.23 29.31
C SER A 41 8.94 -29.90 28.71
N SER A 42 10.05 -29.86 29.47
CA SER A 42 11.28 -30.58 29.16
C SER A 42 11.17 -32.04 29.63
N VAL A 43 11.05 -32.95 28.67
CA VAL A 43 11.18 -34.40 28.87
C VAL A 43 12.67 -34.72 29.07
N ARG A 44 13.05 -35.16 30.27
CA ARG A 44 14.43 -35.57 30.59
C ARG A 44 14.72 -36.96 30.03
N MET A 45 15.53 -37.03 28.96
CA MET A 45 16.20 -38.27 28.55
C MET A 45 17.39 -38.53 29.49
N ALA A 46 17.44 -39.71 30.10
CA ALA A 46 18.48 -40.11 31.04
C ALA A 46 19.79 -40.38 30.29
N ALA A 47 20.80 -39.51 30.47
CA ALA A 47 22.16 -39.73 30.01
C ALA A 47 22.94 -40.57 31.03
N GLN A 48 23.76 -41.51 30.55
CA GLN A 48 24.63 -42.35 31.38
C GLN A 48 25.50 -41.52 32.33
N GLU A 49 25.49 -41.91 33.61
CA GLU A 49 26.22 -41.25 34.68
C GLU A 49 27.74 -41.34 34.41
N SER A 50 28.36 -40.18 34.24
CA SER A 50 29.80 -40.03 34.01
C SER A 50 30.32 -38.97 34.97
N VAL A 51 31.48 -39.24 35.60
CA VAL A 51 32.12 -38.31 36.56
C VAL A 51 32.34 -36.92 35.95
N TYR A 52 32.52 -36.83 34.64
CA TYR A 52 32.71 -35.58 33.90
C TYR A 52 31.42 -34.76 33.69
N ASN A 53 30.23 -35.33 33.94
CA ASN A 53 28.91 -34.69 33.80
C ASN A 53 28.28 -34.27 35.14
N LEU A 54 29.03 -34.37 36.25
CA LEU A 54 28.54 -34.04 37.61
C LEU A 54 28.31 -32.54 37.81
N LEU A 55 29.03 -31.69 37.05
CA LEU A 55 28.83 -30.25 37.05
C LEU A 55 28.08 -29.86 35.77
N PRO A 56 26.87 -29.27 35.87
CA PRO A 56 26.16 -28.77 34.71
C PRO A 56 27.06 -27.79 33.95
N ARG A 57 27.23 -28.00 32.64
CA ARG A 57 27.95 -27.04 31.81
C ARG A 57 27.18 -25.72 31.88
N LEU A 58 27.86 -24.65 32.29
CA LEU A 58 27.30 -23.31 32.26
C LEU A 58 26.99 -22.96 30.81
N GLU A 59 25.72 -23.07 30.42
CA GLU A 59 25.24 -22.61 29.12
C GLU A 59 25.36 -21.09 29.08
N GLU A 60 26.33 -20.58 28.33
CA GLU A 60 26.46 -19.15 28.07
C GLU A 60 25.25 -18.69 27.27
N LYS A 61 24.28 -18.06 27.96
CA LYS A 61 23.10 -17.49 27.31
C LYS A 61 23.57 -16.46 26.27
N PRO A 62 23.20 -16.60 24.98
CA PRO A 62 23.62 -15.65 23.97
C PRO A 62 23.09 -14.26 24.32
N VAL A 63 23.99 -13.28 24.40
CA VAL A 63 23.63 -11.89 24.70
C VAL A 63 22.81 -11.34 23.54
N LYS A 64 21.57 -10.93 23.82
CA LYS A 64 20.68 -10.34 22.80
C LYS A 64 21.37 -9.11 22.19
N PRO A 65 21.43 -8.97 20.86
CA PRO A 65 22.05 -7.82 20.24
C PRO A 65 21.33 -6.52 20.65
N PRO A 66 22.05 -5.40 20.74
CA PRO A 66 21.44 -4.12 21.06
C PRO A 66 20.37 -3.76 20.03
N ARG A 67 19.27 -3.18 20.52
CA ARG A 67 18.16 -2.75 19.68
C ARG A 67 18.65 -1.71 18.66
N TYR A 68 18.25 -1.88 17.40
CA TYR A 68 18.53 -0.90 16.34
C TYR A 68 18.02 0.49 16.71
N ILE A 69 18.86 1.51 16.48
CA ILE A 69 18.53 2.91 16.65
C ILE A 69 18.73 3.61 15.29
N SER A 70 17.69 4.32 14.84
CA SER A 70 17.73 5.11 13.60
C SER A 70 18.82 6.18 13.66
N THR A 71 19.54 6.34 12.54
CA THR A 71 20.54 7.40 12.32
C THR A 71 19.95 8.80 12.42
N PHE A 72 18.63 8.94 12.19
CA PHE A 72 17.88 10.21 12.25
C PHE A 72 17.29 10.49 13.63
N ARG A 73 17.49 9.61 14.61
CA ARG A 73 17.00 9.84 15.98
C ARG A 73 17.53 11.14 16.63
N PRO A 74 18.81 11.54 16.50
CA PRO A 74 19.28 12.79 17.10
C PRO A 74 18.69 14.02 16.40
N SER A 75 18.54 14.02 15.07
CA SER A 75 17.95 15.16 14.34
C SER A 75 16.49 15.37 14.71
N VAL A 76 15.70 14.29 14.79
CA VAL A 76 14.29 14.36 15.21
C VAL A 76 14.14 14.89 16.65
N LYS A 77 15.06 14.53 17.56
CA LYS A 77 15.05 15.08 18.92
C LYS A 77 15.30 16.59 18.93
N LEU A 78 16.30 17.06 18.17
CA LEU A 78 16.62 18.48 18.07
C LEU A 78 15.47 19.28 17.45
N GLU A 79 14.83 18.78 16.40
CA GLU A 79 13.67 19.42 15.76
C GLU A 79 12.49 19.55 16.74
N ILE A 80 12.22 18.49 17.50
CA ILE A 80 11.16 18.51 18.52
C ILE A 80 11.51 19.49 19.64
N GLU A 81 12.75 19.52 20.12
CA GLU A 81 13.20 20.43 21.19
C GLU A 81 13.19 21.90 20.74
N GLN A 82 13.59 22.21 19.51
CA GLN A 82 13.54 23.56 18.97
C GLN A 82 12.12 24.14 18.91
N SER A 83 11.11 23.29 18.69
CA SER A 83 9.70 23.71 18.68
C SER A 83 9.12 23.94 20.08
N LYS A 84 9.80 23.45 21.14
CA LYS A 84 9.35 23.54 22.53
C LYS A 84 9.91 24.80 23.19
N ALA A 85 9.01 25.66 23.67
CA ALA A 85 9.35 26.71 24.62
C ALA A 85 8.98 26.25 26.04
N GLN A 86 9.77 26.65 27.04
CA GLN A 86 9.71 26.13 28.42
C GLN A 86 8.33 26.32 29.11
N TRP A 87 7.52 27.28 28.69
CA TRP A 87 6.20 27.61 29.28
C TRP A 87 5.26 28.29 28.26
N LYS A 88 4.93 27.59 27.16
CA LYS A 88 4.10 28.15 26.06
C LYS A 88 2.59 28.11 26.34
N THR A 89 2.12 27.15 27.13
CA THR A 89 0.68 26.91 27.38
C THR A 89 0.21 27.57 28.69
N MET A 90 0.96 27.38 29.78
CA MET A 90 0.72 28.03 31.07
C MET A 90 2.04 28.65 31.55
N GLY A 91 1.97 29.83 32.15
CA GLY A 91 3.15 30.53 32.69
C GLY A 91 3.77 29.80 33.90
N PRO A 92 4.90 30.31 34.43
CA PRO A 92 5.53 29.72 35.62
C PRO A 92 4.60 29.75 36.83
N ALA A 93 4.58 28.66 37.60
CA ALA A 93 3.73 28.51 38.79
C ALA A 93 3.98 29.59 39.87
N LYS A 94 5.22 30.10 39.94
CA LYS A 94 5.60 31.27 40.74
C LYS A 94 6.40 32.20 39.84
N VAL A 95 5.81 33.34 39.47
CA VAL A 95 6.49 34.38 38.70
C VAL A 95 7.53 35.04 39.60
N ALA A 96 8.80 34.98 39.22
CA ALA A 96 9.85 35.67 39.95
C ALA A 96 9.64 37.19 39.81
N VAL A 97 9.42 37.87 40.93
CA VAL A 97 9.30 39.33 40.96
C VAL A 97 10.70 39.94 40.74
N PRO A 98 10.91 40.80 39.73
CA PRO A 98 12.21 41.39 39.48
C PRO A 98 12.63 42.26 40.66
N SER A 99 13.86 42.08 41.16
CA SER A 99 14.41 42.91 42.23
C SER A 99 14.51 44.38 41.77
N PRO A 100 14.20 45.38 42.62
CA PRO A 100 14.27 46.81 42.27
C PRO A 100 15.64 47.29 41.78
N LYS A 101 16.71 46.54 42.10
CA LYS A 101 18.08 46.80 41.63
C LYS A 101 18.26 46.48 40.13
N ASN A 102 17.42 45.64 39.54
CA ASN A 102 17.46 45.23 38.13
C ASN A 102 16.49 46.05 37.28
N PHE A 103 16.60 47.38 37.35
CA PHE A 103 15.82 48.28 36.50
C PHE A 103 16.35 48.32 35.06
N LEU A 104 15.47 48.59 34.10
CA LEU A 104 15.82 48.63 32.67
C LEU A 104 16.75 49.82 32.39
N LYS A 105 17.97 49.56 31.93
CA LYS A 105 18.93 50.59 31.50
C LYS A 105 18.73 50.94 30.02
N LYS A 106 19.11 52.17 29.64
CA LYS A 106 19.08 52.64 28.24
C LYS A 106 19.87 51.67 27.34
N HIS A 107 19.33 51.30 26.19
CA HIS A 107 19.91 50.35 25.21
C HIS A 107 20.11 48.89 25.69
N SER A 108 19.53 48.48 26.82
CA SER A 108 19.72 47.11 27.36
C SER A 108 19.04 45.99 26.56
N LYS A 109 18.00 46.31 25.77
CA LYS A 109 17.25 45.36 24.94
C LYS A 109 17.61 45.42 23.46
N GLU A 110 18.52 46.32 23.09
CA GLU A 110 18.92 46.46 21.70
C GLU A 110 19.86 45.31 21.32
N PRO A 111 19.58 44.57 20.24
CA PRO A 111 20.44 43.49 19.80
C PRO A 111 21.77 44.07 19.31
N THR A 112 22.88 43.66 19.92
CA THR A 112 24.21 44.03 19.45
C THR A 112 24.52 43.30 18.15
N LEU A 113 24.52 44.04 17.04
CA LEU A 113 24.90 43.49 15.74
C LEU A 113 26.42 43.26 15.72
N PRO A 114 26.89 42.09 15.28
CA PRO A 114 28.32 41.85 15.14
C PRO A 114 28.91 42.78 14.08
N ALA A 115 30.16 43.22 14.28
CA ALA A 115 30.88 44.02 13.30
C ALA A 115 30.96 43.30 11.95
N ARG A 116 30.70 44.03 10.85
CA ARG A 116 30.63 43.49 9.49
C ARG A 116 31.94 42.81 9.09
N LYS A 117 31.95 41.48 9.09
CA LYS A 117 33.04 40.68 8.50
C LYS A 117 32.81 40.58 6.99
N LYS A 118 33.89 40.66 6.19
CA LYS A 118 33.81 40.41 4.73
C LYS A 118 33.37 38.96 4.53
N GLU A 119 32.22 38.75 3.91
CA GLU A 119 31.67 37.43 3.58
C GLU A 119 32.69 36.65 2.72
N GLN A 120 33.08 35.44 3.16
CA GLN A 120 34.09 34.62 2.47
C GLN A 120 33.54 33.89 1.23
N GLU A 121 32.25 33.97 0.94
CA GLU A 121 31.68 33.39 -0.28
C GLU A 121 30.74 34.37 -0.96
N SER A 122 31.33 35.24 -1.79
CA SER A 122 30.56 35.93 -2.82
C SER A 122 30.11 34.87 -3.84
N LYS A 123 28.81 34.63 -3.92
CA LYS A 123 28.19 33.89 -5.02
C LYS A 123 28.62 34.57 -6.33
N LYS A 124 29.55 33.95 -7.08
CA LYS A 124 29.95 34.45 -8.40
C LYS A 124 28.74 34.36 -9.32
N LEU A 125 28.11 35.51 -9.59
CA LEU A 125 27.13 35.61 -10.66
C LEU A 125 27.85 35.36 -11.99
N PRO A 126 27.23 34.65 -12.96
CA PRO A 126 27.79 34.56 -14.31
C PRO A 126 28.00 35.97 -14.85
N ALA A 127 29.21 36.28 -15.30
CA ALA A 127 29.46 37.58 -15.91
C ALA A 127 28.67 37.67 -17.22
N LEU A 128 27.59 38.45 -17.23
CA LEU A 128 26.95 38.90 -18.46
C LEU A 128 27.94 39.84 -19.15
N SER A 129 28.79 39.29 -20.01
CA SER A 129 29.77 40.09 -20.76
C SER A 129 29.02 40.92 -21.80
N VAL A 130 28.74 42.16 -21.47
CA VAL A 130 28.24 43.15 -22.41
C VAL A 130 29.32 43.41 -23.47
N PRO A 131 28.98 43.53 -24.76
CA PRO A 131 29.94 43.90 -25.80
C PRO A 131 30.71 45.16 -25.41
N ARG A 132 32.02 45.16 -25.64
CA ARG A 132 32.88 46.30 -25.32
C ARG A 132 32.61 47.44 -26.30
N ARG A 133 32.87 48.68 -25.88
CA ARG A 133 32.78 49.86 -26.75
C ARG A 133 33.68 49.78 -27.99
N THR A 134 34.71 48.93 -27.96
CA THR A 134 35.62 48.62 -29.06
C THR A 134 35.07 47.58 -30.05
N ASP A 135 34.07 46.79 -29.65
CA ASP A 135 33.49 45.74 -30.47
C ASP A 135 32.55 46.38 -31.50
N ARG A 136 33.02 46.47 -32.75
CA ARG A 136 32.20 46.93 -33.88
C ARG A 136 31.40 45.74 -34.40
N PRO A 137 30.06 45.77 -34.40
CA PRO A 137 29.27 44.70 -35.00
C PRO A 137 29.64 44.59 -36.49
N LEU A 138 29.45 43.41 -37.08
CA LEU A 138 29.61 43.22 -38.52
C LEU A 138 28.57 44.08 -39.26
N MET A 139 28.95 45.31 -39.59
CA MET A 139 28.13 46.26 -40.32
C MET A 139 28.16 45.91 -41.81
N GLY A 140 27.00 45.97 -42.47
CA GLY A 140 26.93 45.79 -43.92
C GLY A 140 26.84 44.35 -44.39
N ILE A 141 26.12 43.47 -43.67
CA ILE A 141 25.61 42.22 -44.25
C ILE A 141 24.63 42.58 -45.37
N GLN A 142 25.15 42.89 -46.55
CA GLN A 142 24.35 43.20 -47.73
C GLN A 142 24.00 41.89 -48.42
N SER A 143 22.73 41.50 -48.35
CA SER A 143 22.25 40.36 -49.11
C SER A 143 22.21 40.71 -50.59
N LYS A 144 22.82 39.91 -51.46
CA LYS A 144 22.67 39.99 -52.93
C LYS A 144 21.27 39.53 -53.41
N LYS A 145 20.27 39.58 -52.53
CA LYS A 145 18.92 39.08 -52.78
C LYS A 145 18.17 40.12 -53.62
N ASN A 146 17.61 39.69 -54.75
CA ASN A 146 16.76 40.53 -55.58
C ASN A 146 15.38 40.66 -54.93
N PHE A 147 15.19 41.68 -54.10
CA PHE A 147 13.95 41.91 -53.36
C PHE A 147 12.72 41.98 -54.27
N ILE A 148 12.84 42.56 -55.48
CA ILE A 148 11.74 42.65 -56.45
C ILE A 148 11.25 41.26 -56.86
N LYS A 149 12.17 40.39 -57.32
CA LYS A 149 11.82 39.03 -57.74
C LYS A 149 11.31 38.20 -56.56
N THR A 150 11.89 38.37 -55.37
CA THR A 150 11.48 37.58 -54.21
C THR A 150 10.14 38.02 -53.64
N ASN A 151 9.81 39.31 -53.72
CA ASN A 151 8.50 39.83 -53.35
C ASN A 151 7.43 39.40 -54.36
N ALA A 152 7.76 39.42 -55.66
CA ALA A 152 6.88 38.93 -56.71
C ALA A 152 6.58 37.43 -56.53
N VAL A 153 7.62 36.61 -56.35
CA VAL A 153 7.45 35.17 -56.06
C VAL A 153 6.63 34.99 -54.79
N ALA A 154 6.94 35.68 -53.69
CA ALA A 154 6.19 35.56 -52.44
C ALA A 154 4.71 35.96 -52.56
N ALA A 155 4.39 36.94 -53.40
CA ALA A 155 3.01 37.34 -53.67
C ALA A 155 2.27 36.31 -54.54
N ILE A 156 2.92 35.75 -55.56
CA ILE A 156 2.35 34.74 -56.45
C ILE A 156 2.16 33.40 -55.74
N THR A 157 3.15 32.96 -54.95
CA THR A 157 3.12 31.68 -54.24
C THR A 157 2.45 31.76 -52.87
N GLY A 158 2.15 32.96 -52.38
CA GLY A 158 1.55 33.18 -51.08
C GLY A 158 0.11 32.68 -51.04
N LEU A 159 -0.21 31.83 -50.06
CA LEU A 159 -1.60 31.43 -49.82
C LEU A 159 -2.42 32.69 -49.44
N PRO A 160 -3.60 32.92 -50.04
CA PRO A 160 -4.45 34.04 -49.65
C PRO A 160 -4.78 33.97 -48.16
N LYS A 161 -4.78 35.14 -47.51
CA LYS A 161 -5.17 35.24 -46.10
C LYS A 161 -6.63 34.82 -45.98
N LYS A 162 -6.90 33.78 -45.18
CA LYS A 162 -8.28 33.39 -44.88
C LYS A 162 -8.98 34.55 -44.16
N PRO A 163 -10.14 35.01 -44.64
CA PRO A 163 -10.87 36.08 -43.97
C PRO A 163 -11.25 35.62 -42.56
N GLN A 164 -11.10 36.52 -41.59
CA GLN A 164 -11.57 36.26 -40.24
C GLN A 164 -13.11 36.26 -40.25
N HIS A 165 -13.72 35.32 -39.52
CA HIS A 165 -15.17 35.32 -39.35
C HIS A 165 -15.56 36.49 -38.44
N ILE A 166 -16.12 37.52 -39.05
CA ILE A 166 -16.51 38.78 -38.42
C ILE A 166 -17.99 39.00 -38.69
N TYR A 167 -18.71 39.48 -37.69
CA TYR A 167 -20.08 39.93 -37.82
C TYR A 167 -20.16 41.45 -37.64
N VAL A 168 -21.08 42.07 -38.38
CA VAL A 168 -21.29 43.52 -38.41
C VAL A 168 -22.80 43.78 -38.44
N ASP A 169 -23.30 44.49 -37.43
CA ASP A 169 -24.74 44.80 -37.30
C ASP A 169 -25.23 45.84 -38.32
N ARG A 170 -24.39 46.83 -38.67
CA ARG A 170 -24.74 47.96 -39.54
C ARG A 170 -23.76 48.07 -40.71
N ARG A 171 -24.18 48.62 -41.86
CA ARG A 171 -23.34 48.75 -43.07
C ARG A 171 -22.00 49.48 -42.85
N GLN A 172 -21.93 50.40 -41.88
CA GLN A 172 -20.71 51.12 -41.46
C GLN A 172 -20.39 50.93 -39.97
N GLY A 173 -20.93 49.89 -39.35
CA GLY A 173 -20.78 49.65 -37.91
C GLY A 173 -19.47 49.01 -37.50
N ASP A 174 -19.31 48.85 -36.19
CA ASP A 174 -18.18 48.17 -35.58
C ASP A 174 -18.14 46.68 -35.96
N LYS A 175 -16.91 46.17 -36.08
CA LYS A 175 -16.63 44.80 -36.52
C LYS A 175 -16.28 43.94 -35.31
N TYR A 176 -17.08 42.90 -35.05
CA TYR A 176 -16.84 41.96 -33.95
C TYR A 176 -16.43 40.58 -34.46
N LEU A 177 -15.46 39.97 -33.80
CA LEU A 177 -15.03 38.60 -34.10
C LEU A 177 -16.11 37.60 -33.68
N LEU A 178 -16.57 36.81 -34.65
CA LEU A 178 -17.69 35.89 -34.45
C LEU A 178 -17.33 34.74 -33.49
N GLU A 179 -16.07 34.30 -33.49
CA GLU A 179 -15.58 33.20 -32.63
C GLU A 179 -15.66 33.49 -31.12
N THR A 180 -15.55 34.75 -30.71
CA THR A 180 -15.57 35.19 -29.29
C THR A 180 -16.94 35.67 -28.84
N SER A 181 -17.83 36.01 -29.77
CA SER A 181 -19.14 36.62 -29.50
C SER A 181 -20.18 35.67 -28.87
N GLY A 182 -19.89 34.37 -28.79
CA GLY A 182 -20.83 33.36 -28.30
C GLY A 182 -21.95 32.99 -29.29
N LEU A 183 -22.04 33.68 -30.43
CA LEU A 183 -23.03 33.41 -31.48
C LEU A 183 -22.75 32.11 -32.25
N VAL A 184 -21.49 31.65 -32.28
CA VAL A 184 -21.10 30.40 -32.93
C VAL A 184 -20.72 29.34 -31.90
N PRO A 185 -21.32 28.15 -31.95
CA PRO A 185 -20.95 27.05 -31.08
C PRO A 185 -19.51 26.57 -31.34
N LYS A 186 -18.63 26.70 -30.34
CA LYS A 186 -17.20 26.39 -30.45
C LYS A 186 -16.87 24.89 -30.32
N TYR A 187 -17.62 24.16 -29.49
CA TYR A 187 -17.23 22.80 -29.06
C TYR A 187 -18.04 21.66 -29.68
N ILE A 188 -18.94 21.95 -30.63
CA ILE A 188 -19.76 20.91 -31.30
C ILE A 188 -18.88 19.91 -32.04
N LYS A 189 -17.82 20.39 -32.70
CA LYS A 189 -16.91 19.55 -33.50
C LYS A 189 -15.78 18.92 -32.67
N LYS A 190 -15.86 18.96 -31.34
CA LYS A 190 -14.87 18.30 -30.49
C LYS A 190 -14.98 16.79 -30.69
N LYS A 191 -13.85 16.10 -30.85
CA LYS A 191 -13.82 14.64 -31.06
C LYS A 191 -14.48 13.85 -29.92
N ASP A 192 -14.39 14.37 -28.71
CA ASP A 192 -14.94 13.75 -27.50
C ASP A 192 -16.36 14.26 -27.18
N TYR A 193 -17.00 14.99 -28.10
CA TYR A 193 -18.37 15.48 -27.87
C TYR A 193 -19.34 14.30 -27.84
N GLY A 194 -20.12 14.18 -26.76
CA GLY A 194 -21.04 13.05 -26.55
C GLY A 194 -20.37 11.74 -26.09
N VAL A 195 -19.03 11.69 -25.99
CA VAL A 195 -18.31 10.50 -25.52
C VAL A 195 -18.08 10.59 -24.02
N THR A 196 -18.40 9.52 -23.29
CA THR A 196 -18.12 9.43 -21.85
C THR A 196 -16.61 9.45 -21.60
N PRO A 197 -16.10 10.36 -20.74
CA PRO A 197 -14.67 10.40 -20.42
C PRO A 197 -14.17 9.10 -19.79
N LYS A 198 -12.94 8.71 -20.15
CA LYS A 198 -12.30 7.45 -19.69
C LYS A 198 -12.23 7.30 -18.16
N TYR A 199 -12.09 8.39 -17.43
CA TYR A 199 -12.02 8.32 -15.96
C TYR A 199 -13.36 7.93 -15.33
N VAL A 200 -14.49 8.28 -15.96
CA VAL A 200 -15.83 7.94 -15.47
C VAL A 200 -16.07 6.45 -15.60
N THR A 201 -15.67 5.86 -16.73
CA THR A 201 -15.78 4.41 -16.96
C THR A 201 -14.89 3.65 -15.97
N GLN A 202 -13.62 4.06 -15.81
CA GLN A 202 -12.70 3.48 -14.82
C GLN A 202 -13.29 3.50 -13.40
N ARG A 203 -13.82 4.64 -12.96
CA ARG A 203 -14.45 4.77 -11.64
C ARG A 203 -15.67 3.87 -11.47
N SER A 204 -16.49 3.72 -12.51
CA SER A 204 -17.66 2.83 -12.48
C SER A 204 -17.26 1.35 -12.38
N GLU A 205 -16.17 0.96 -13.03
CA GLU A 205 -15.63 -0.40 -12.97
C GLU A 205 -15.03 -0.70 -11.60
N GLU A 206 -14.28 0.24 -11.03
CA GLU A 206 -13.74 0.14 -9.67
C GLU A 206 -14.84 -0.04 -8.63
N MET A 207 -15.92 0.75 -8.73
CA MET A 207 -17.08 0.63 -7.83
C MET A 207 -17.75 -0.74 -7.95
N LYS A 208 -17.95 -1.23 -9.19
CA LYS A 208 -18.51 -2.58 -9.43
C LYS A 208 -17.61 -3.69 -8.89
N LYS A 209 -16.29 -3.56 -9.00
CA LYS A 209 -15.33 -4.52 -8.46
C LYS A 209 -15.38 -4.54 -6.93
N ALA A 210 -15.33 -3.37 -6.29
CA ALA A 210 -15.43 -3.24 -4.85
C ALA A 210 -16.74 -3.83 -4.30
N GLN A 211 -17.85 -3.61 -5.02
CA GLN A 211 -19.14 -4.19 -4.65
C GLN A 211 -19.12 -5.73 -4.71
N LYS A 212 -18.61 -6.31 -5.80
CA LYS A 212 -18.47 -7.77 -5.93
C LYS A 212 -17.56 -8.38 -4.87
N GLU A 213 -16.45 -7.73 -4.56
CA GLU A 213 -15.54 -8.17 -3.50
C GLU A 213 -16.24 -8.16 -2.13
N TYR A 214 -17.03 -7.12 -1.85
CA TYR A 214 -17.83 -7.05 -0.63
C TYR A 214 -18.87 -8.18 -0.58
N GLU A 215 -19.65 -8.36 -1.64
CA GLU A 215 -20.64 -9.45 -1.75
C GLU A 215 -20.00 -10.82 -1.55
N ASN A 216 -18.85 -11.08 -2.18
CA ASN A 216 -18.10 -12.32 -2.01
C ASN A 216 -17.63 -12.51 -0.56
N ASN A 217 -17.08 -11.48 0.08
CA ASN A 217 -16.66 -11.55 1.48
C ASN A 217 -17.84 -11.83 2.43
N VAL A 218 -19.00 -11.23 2.17
CA VAL A 218 -20.23 -11.50 2.93
C VAL A 218 -20.67 -12.95 2.73
N LEU A 219 -20.67 -13.45 1.49
CA LEU A 219 -20.99 -14.84 1.20
C LEU A 219 -20.03 -15.81 1.89
N GLU A 220 -18.73 -15.55 1.85
CA GLU A 220 -17.72 -16.36 2.54
C GLU A 220 -17.89 -16.33 4.06
N TYR A 221 -18.21 -15.16 4.63
CA TYR A 221 -18.53 -15.04 6.05
C TYR A 221 -19.77 -15.85 6.42
N LEU A 222 -20.82 -15.78 5.60
CA LEU A 222 -22.05 -16.56 5.80
C LEU A 222 -21.80 -18.06 5.67
N LYS A 223 -21.01 -18.51 4.69
CA LYS A 223 -20.61 -19.92 4.54
C LYS A 223 -19.83 -20.43 5.75
N LYS A 224 -18.91 -19.62 6.29
CA LYS A 224 -18.13 -19.99 7.48
C LYS A 224 -18.99 -20.09 8.74
N LYS A 225 -19.99 -19.21 8.85
CA LYS A 225 -20.95 -19.22 9.97
C LYS A 225 -22.04 -20.28 9.80
N ALA A 226 -22.35 -20.69 8.58
CA ALA A 226 -23.28 -21.76 8.30
C ALA A 226 -22.72 -23.09 8.84
N MET A 227 -23.58 -23.86 9.50
CA MET A 227 -23.25 -25.23 9.90
C MET A 227 -23.00 -26.07 8.64
N LYS A 228 -22.01 -26.98 8.70
CA LYS A 228 -21.72 -27.85 7.55
C LYS A 228 -22.88 -28.80 7.36
N GLN A 229 -23.48 -28.79 6.17
CA GLN A 229 -24.44 -29.81 5.79
C GLN A 229 -23.68 -31.07 5.39
N LEU A 230 -24.04 -32.21 5.95
CA LEU A 230 -23.55 -33.52 5.53
C LEU A 230 -24.00 -33.76 4.08
N SER A 231 -23.05 -34.12 3.21
CA SER A 231 -23.39 -34.53 1.85
C SER A 231 -24.12 -35.88 1.85
N ASP A 232 -24.92 -36.13 0.81
CA ASP A 232 -25.65 -37.40 0.70
C ASP A 232 -24.70 -38.60 0.65
N GLU A 233 -23.53 -38.45 -0.01
CA GLU A 233 -22.48 -39.47 -0.09
C GLU A 233 -21.86 -39.79 1.28
N GLU A 234 -21.51 -38.76 2.06
CA GLU A 234 -20.99 -38.94 3.42
C GLU A 234 -22.05 -39.54 4.35
N ARG A 235 -23.32 -39.16 4.19
CA ARG A 235 -24.44 -39.74 4.94
C ARG A 235 -24.58 -41.23 4.64
N GLU A 236 -24.55 -41.64 3.39
CA GLU A 236 -24.61 -43.06 3.01
C GLU A 236 -23.40 -43.83 3.54
N CYS A 237 -22.20 -43.25 3.50
CA CYS A 237 -20.99 -43.85 4.06
C CYS A 237 -21.12 -44.07 5.58
N LEU A 238 -21.61 -43.08 6.32
CA LEU A 238 -21.87 -43.21 7.77
C LEU A 238 -22.88 -44.31 8.06
N LEU A 239 -23.97 -44.36 7.31
CA LEU A 239 -25.05 -45.33 7.48
C LEU A 239 -24.56 -46.76 7.18
N GLN A 240 -23.76 -46.94 6.13
CA GLN A 240 -23.10 -48.21 5.85
C GLN A 240 -22.12 -48.61 6.97
N GLY A 241 -21.36 -47.67 7.52
CA GLY A 241 -20.47 -47.91 8.66
C GLY A 241 -21.24 -48.38 9.90
N LEU A 242 -22.34 -47.71 10.25
CA LEU A 242 -23.19 -48.10 11.37
C LEU A 242 -23.82 -49.49 11.17
N LYS A 243 -24.28 -49.81 9.95
CA LYS A 243 -24.83 -51.13 9.62
C LYS A 243 -23.79 -52.24 9.78
N LYS A 244 -22.55 -52.02 9.31
CA LYS A 244 -21.44 -52.98 9.51
C LYS A 244 -21.12 -53.18 10.99
N ASN A 245 -21.04 -52.11 11.77
CA ASN A 245 -20.80 -52.23 13.21
C ASN A 245 -21.94 -52.99 13.91
N TRP A 246 -23.19 -52.80 13.48
CA TRP A 246 -24.33 -53.55 13.98
C TRP A 246 -24.21 -55.04 13.62
N GLU A 247 -23.83 -55.38 12.39
CA GLU A 247 -23.59 -56.76 11.95
C GLU A 247 -22.48 -57.44 12.78
N GLU A 248 -21.40 -56.72 13.09
CA GLU A 248 -20.31 -57.21 13.93
C GLU A 248 -20.76 -57.51 15.36
N VAL A 249 -21.47 -56.58 16.01
CA VAL A 249 -22.02 -56.76 17.38
C VAL A 249 -23.05 -57.89 17.40
N TYR A 250 -23.88 -57.98 16.35
CA TYR A 250 -24.87 -59.04 16.21
C TYR A 250 -24.21 -60.41 16.04
N HIS A 251 -23.13 -60.49 15.25
CA HIS A 251 -22.34 -61.71 15.11
C HIS A 251 -21.71 -62.14 16.44
N GLU A 252 -21.10 -61.22 17.20
CA GLU A 252 -20.58 -61.51 18.54
C GLU A 252 -21.67 -62.02 19.49
N PHE A 253 -22.85 -61.39 19.45
CA PHE A 253 -24.01 -61.83 20.22
C PHE A 253 -24.45 -63.24 19.81
N GLN A 254 -24.42 -63.57 18.52
CA GLN A 254 -24.79 -64.89 18.00
C GLN A 254 -23.75 -65.97 18.37
N CYS A 255 -22.48 -65.60 18.52
CA CYS A 255 -21.41 -66.48 18.99
C CYS A 255 -21.45 -66.77 20.51
N LEU A 256 -22.34 -66.12 21.27
CA LEU A 256 -22.49 -66.41 22.71
C LEU A 256 -22.95 -67.86 22.95
N SER A 257 -22.42 -68.48 24.01
CA SER A 257 -22.87 -69.81 24.43
C SER A 257 -24.32 -69.79 24.90
N VAL A 258 -25.09 -70.82 24.54
CA VAL A 258 -26.51 -70.98 24.96
C VAL A 258 -26.66 -70.96 26.49
N GLU A 259 -25.69 -71.53 27.21
CA GLU A 259 -25.65 -71.52 28.68
C GLU A 259 -24.99 -70.24 29.21
N ILE A 260 -25.79 -69.39 29.86
CA ILE A 260 -25.40 -68.08 30.39
C ILE A 260 -25.60 -68.04 31.91
N ASP A 261 -24.99 -68.99 32.61
CA ASP A 261 -25.22 -69.14 34.05
C ASP A 261 -24.32 -68.23 34.89
N THR A 262 -23.10 -67.95 34.40
CA THR A 262 -22.14 -67.13 35.14
C THR A 262 -22.43 -65.63 35.01
N ILE A 263 -22.30 -64.91 36.13
CA ILE A 263 -22.48 -63.44 36.23
C ILE A 263 -21.74 -62.66 35.12
N PRO A 264 -20.45 -62.92 34.82
CA PRO A 264 -19.76 -62.19 33.75
C PRO A 264 -20.38 -62.41 32.36
N LYS A 265 -20.86 -63.62 32.04
CA LYS A 265 -21.54 -63.90 30.77
C LYS A 265 -22.85 -63.13 30.65
N LYS A 266 -23.62 -63.00 31.75
CA LYS A 266 -24.85 -62.19 31.80
C LYS A 266 -24.57 -60.71 31.57
N LEU A 267 -23.52 -60.17 32.21
CA LEU A 267 -23.13 -58.77 32.03
C LEU A 267 -22.63 -58.50 30.61
N TYR A 268 -21.85 -59.40 30.03
CA TYR A 268 -21.37 -59.25 28.65
C TYR A 268 -22.51 -59.29 27.63
N LYS A 269 -23.47 -60.22 27.79
CA LYS A 269 -24.71 -60.23 27.00
C LYS A 269 -25.47 -58.90 27.12
N GLY A 270 -25.68 -58.41 28.34
CA GLY A 270 -26.38 -57.14 28.56
C GLY A 270 -25.67 -55.95 27.92
N LYS A 271 -24.32 -55.95 27.87
CA LYS A 271 -23.55 -54.93 27.15
C LYS A 271 -23.81 -54.99 25.65
N LEU A 272 -23.72 -56.18 25.04
CA LEU A 272 -23.98 -56.37 23.61
C LEU A 272 -25.41 -55.93 23.24
N GLU A 273 -26.41 -56.30 24.05
CA GLU A 273 -27.80 -55.86 23.84
C GLU A 273 -27.95 -54.34 23.93
N SER A 274 -27.26 -53.69 24.88
CA SER A 274 -27.29 -52.22 25.00
C SER A 274 -26.64 -51.53 23.81
N GLN A 275 -25.53 -52.07 23.31
CA GLN A 275 -24.83 -51.56 22.13
C GLN A 275 -25.67 -51.76 20.86
N MET A 276 -26.33 -52.90 20.70
CA MET A 276 -27.25 -53.15 19.59
C MET A 276 -28.39 -52.13 19.57
N LYS A 277 -29.04 -51.90 20.71
CA LYS A 277 -30.13 -50.92 20.82
C LYS A 277 -29.66 -49.49 20.52
N GLN A 278 -28.45 -49.13 20.90
CA GLN A 278 -27.86 -47.83 20.56
C GLN A 278 -27.66 -47.69 19.05
N LEU A 279 -27.04 -48.68 18.41
CA LEU A 279 -26.83 -48.67 16.96
C LEU A 279 -28.14 -48.65 16.17
N GLU A 280 -29.16 -49.39 16.60
CA GLU A 280 -30.50 -49.35 16.00
C GLU A 280 -31.13 -47.96 16.10
N HIS A 281 -31.01 -47.32 17.27
CA HIS A 281 -31.51 -45.97 17.46
C HIS A 281 -30.76 -44.95 16.58
N ASP A 282 -29.44 -45.04 16.51
CA ASP A 282 -28.62 -44.11 15.73
C ASP A 282 -28.88 -44.24 14.22
N ILE A 283 -29.03 -45.48 13.72
CA ILE A 283 -29.40 -45.75 12.32
C ILE A 283 -30.77 -45.14 12.02
N ASP A 284 -31.77 -45.35 12.88
CA ASP A 284 -33.13 -44.83 12.71
C ASP A 284 -33.16 -43.29 12.69
N VAL A 285 -32.39 -42.64 13.57
CA VAL A 285 -32.26 -41.17 13.61
C VAL A 285 -31.68 -40.63 12.29
N ILE A 286 -30.61 -41.24 11.78
CA ILE A 286 -29.96 -40.80 10.54
C ILE A 286 -30.83 -41.14 9.30
N GLU A 287 -31.55 -42.26 9.31
CA GLU A 287 -32.47 -42.64 8.23
C GLU A 287 -33.65 -41.68 8.13
N LYS A 288 -34.25 -41.28 9.26
CA LYS A 288 -35.37 -40.32 9.32
C LYS A 288 -34.98 -38.92 8.87
N HIS A 289 -33.77 -38.46 9.18
CA HIS A 289 -33.34 -37.10 8.88
C HIS A 289 -32.51 -37.04 7.58
N LYS A 290 -33.13 -36.55 6.50
CA LYS A 290 -32.47 -36.38 5.19
C LYS A 290 -31.37 -35.32 5.20
N VAL A 291 -31.54 -34.25 5.97
CA VAL A 291 -30.59 -33.13 6.04
C VAL A 291 -30.07 -33.02 7.46
N ILE A 292 -28.77 -33.24 7.64
CA ILE A 292 -28.08 -33.18 8.93
C ILE A 292 -27.05 -32.05 8.87
N TYR A 293 -27.07 -31.18 9.88
CA TYR A 293 -26.10 -30.10 10.02
C TYR A 293 -25.15 -30.41 11.16
N ILE A 294 -23.84 -30.32 10.88
CA ILE A 294 -22.77 -30.49 11.85
C ILE A 294 -22.33 -29.10 12.31
N ALA A 295 -22.37 -28.87 13.62
CA ALA A 295 -21.75 -27.71 14.23
C ALA A 295 -20.23 -27.82 14.08
N ASN A 296 -19.59 -26.79 13.51
CA ASN A 296 -18.14 -26.73 13.46
C ASN A 296 -17.65 -26.25 14.84
N GLU A 297 -16.87 -27.06 15.57
CA GLU A 297 -16.07 -26.64 16.73
C GLU A 297 -14.85 -25.80 16.30
#